data_AF-A0A1F5EIG5-F1
#
_entry.id   AF-A0A1F5EIG5-F1
#
_cell.length_a   1.000
_cell.length_b   1.000
_cell.length_c   1.000
_cell.angle_alpha   90.00
_cell.angle_beta   90.00
_cell.angle_gamma   90.00
#
_symmetry.space_group_name_H-M   'P 1'
#
loop_
_entity.id
_entity.type
_entity.pdbx_description
1 polymer ?
#
loop_
_entity_poly.entity_id
_entity_poly.type
_entity_poly.pdbx_seq_one_letter_code
_entity_poly.pdbx_strand_id
1 'polypeptide(L)'
;MAGQNVSFDRDFLQAAAMRAHFDWPFAHRSIDTHTLAYMHIVKRGLTPPSKKHHSALNLDTILKYVGVPEEPKPHNAMTGALSHAEVISRLLYDRPLLDEFKNYPMPPNFNN
;
A
#
# COMPACT_ATOMS: atom_id res chain seq x y z
N MET A 1 -7.06 5.16 -8.61
CA MET A 1 -7.13 4.09 -7.57
C MET A 1 -5.80 4.01 -6.83
N ALA A 2 -5.76 3.46 -5.61
CA ALA A 2 -4.50 3.30 -4.87
C ALA A 2 -4.51 2.01 -4.04
N GLY A 3 -3.36 1.36 -3.88
CA GLY A 3 -3.22 0.04 -3.25
C GLY A 3 -1.93 -0.65 -3.67
N GLN A 4 -1.81 -1.96 -3.51
CA GLN A 4 -0.68 -2.75 -4.02
C GLN A 4 -1.09 -3.55 -5.26
N ASN A 5 -0.27 -3.50 -6.31
CA ASN A 5 -0.56 -4.14 -7.60
C ASN A 5 -1.91 -3.67 -8.17
N VAL A 6 -2.15 -2.35 -8.12
CA VAL A 6 -3.45 -1.73 -8.44
C VAL A 6 -3.96 -2.07 -9.84
N SER A 7 -3.07 -2.40 -10.77
CA SER A 7 -3.45 -2.88 -12.10
C SER A 7 -4.32 -4.12 -12.05
N PHE A 8 -4.05 -5.05 -11.13
CA PHE A 8 -4.85 -6.27 -10.98
C PHE A 8 -6.30 -5.93 -10.58
N ASP A 9 -6.49 -5.16 -9.50
CA ASP A 9 -7.83 -4.77 -9.04
C ASP A 9 -8.58 -3.94 -10.09
N ARG A 10 -7.88 -3.00 -10.73
CA ARG A 10 -8.43 -2.18 -11.81
C ARG A 10 -8.94 -3.05 -12.95
N ASP A 11 -8.08 -3.94 -13.47
CA ASP A 11 -8.41 -4.74 -14.65
C ASP A 11 -9.52 -5.75 -14.33
N PHE A 12 -9.53 -6.29 -13.10
CA PHE A 12 -10.60 -7.16 -12.62
C PHE A 12 -11.95 -6.43 -12.57
N LEU A 13 -11.99 -5.23 -12.00
CA LEU A 13 -13.19 -4.40 -11.94
C LEU A 13 -13.63 -3.92 -13.33
N GLN A 14 -12.69 -3.56 -14.20
CA GLN A 14 -13.01 -3.11 -15.56
C GLN A 14 -13.64 -4.24 -16.38
N ALA A 15 -13.07 -5.45 -16.29
CA ALA A 15 -13.67 -6.62 -16.93
C ALA A 15 -15.07 -6.93 -16.38
N ALA A 16 -15.30 -6.74 -15.08
CA ALA A 16 -16.64 -6.90 -14.48
C ALA A 16 -17.64 -5.84 -14.98
N ALA A 17 -17.23 -4.57 -15.03
CA ALA A 17 -18.06 -3.49 -15.55
C ALA A 17 -18.44 -3.74 -17.02
N MET A 18 -17.48 -4.16 -17.84
CA MET A 18 -17.72 -4.51 -19.25
C MET A 18 -18.73 -5.66 -19.40
N ARG A 19 -18.62 -6.72 -18.58
CA ARG A 19 -19.59 -7.84 -18.58
C ARG A 19 -20.99 -7.42 -18.13
N ALA A 20 -21.07 -6.45 -17.23
CA ALA A 20 -22.33 -5.91 -16.72
C ALA A 20 -22.90 -4.77 -17.59
N HIS A 21 -22.24 -4.42 -18.70
CA HIS A 21 -22.58 -3.27 -19.54
C HIS A 21 -22.64 -1.93 -18.77
N PHE A 22 -21.75 -1.77 -17.78
CA PHE A 22 -21.56 -0.52 -17.07
C PHE A 22 -20.41 0.29 -17.66
N ASP A 23 -20.61 1.60 -17.73
CA ASP A 23 -19.53 2.54 -18.03
C ASP A 23 -18.47 2.48 -16.93
N TRP A 24 -17.20 2.48 -17.34
CA TRP A 24 -16.08 2.46 -16.41
C TRP A 24 -15.87 3.85 -15.77
N PRO A 25 -16.11 4.02 -14.46
CA PRO A 25 -16.15 5.36 -13.86
C PRO A 25 -14.79 5.81 -13.30
N PHE A 26 -13.77 4.93 -13.27
CA PHE A 26 -12.51 5.21 -12.58
C PHE A 26 -11.42 5.77 -13.50
N ALA A 27 -10.64 6.72 -12.98
CA ALA A 27 -9.52 7.31 -13.70
C ALA A 27 -8.35 6.33 -13.92
N HIS A 28 -7.59 6.54 -14.99
CA HIS A 28 -6.44 5.70 -15.38
C HIS A 28 -5.28 5.73 -14.37
N ARG A 29 -5.06 6.86 -13.69
CA ARG A 29 -3.91 7.06 -12.80
C ARG A 29 -4.07 6.26 -11.51
N SER A 30 -3.00 5.57 -11.13
CA SER A 30 -2.91 4.79 -9.90
C SER A 30 -1.69 5.18 -9.07
N ILE A 31 -1.79 4.94 -7.76
CA ILE A 31 -0.67 5.01 -6.83
C ILE A 31 -0.45 3.60 -6.27
N ASP A 32 0.75 3.07 -6.46
CA ASP A 32 1.11 1.74 -5.97
C ASP A 32 1.95 1.82 -4.70
N THR A 33 1.49 1.21 -3.61
CA THR A 33 2.20 1.21 -2.32
C THR A 33 3.54 0.50 -2.39
N HIS A 34 3.72 -0.49 -3.27
CA HIS A 34 5.02 -1.10 -3.52
C HIS A 34 6.00 -0.06 -4.04
N THR A 35 5.61 0.70 -5.07
CA THR A 35 6.46 1.72 -5.69
C THR A 35 6.79 2.84 -4.71
N LEU A 36 5.79 3.30 -3.94
CA LEU A 36 6.01 4.31 -2.91
C LEU A 36 7.01 3.84 -1.83
N ALA A 37 6.80 2.64 -1.29
CA ALA A 37 7.67 2.09 -0.25
C ALA A 37 9.10 1.86 -0.78
N TYR A 38 9.24 1.30 -1.99
CA TYR A 38 10.53 1.11 -2.62
C TYR A 38 11.29 2.44 -2.76
N MET A 39 10.63 3.46 -3.31
CA MET A 39 11.19 4.80 -3.47
C MET A 39 11.60 5.40 -2.13
N HIS A 40 10.74 5.30 -1.12
CA HIS A 40 10.98 5.84 0.23
C HIS A 40 12.20 5.17 0.89
N ILE A 41 12.31 3.84 0.78
CA ILE A 41 13.46 3.07 1.29
C ILE A 41 14.77 3.54 0.61
N VAL A 42 14.78 3.63 -0.72
CA VAL A 42 15.96 4.07 -1.48
C VAL A 42 16.38 5.50 -1.11
N LYS A 43 15.43 6.43 -0.98
CA LYS A 43 15.72 7.82 -0.61
C LYS A 43 16.30 7.98 0.80
N ARG A 44 16.08 7.00 1.68
CA ARG A 44 16.69 6.93 3.01
C ARG A 44 18.07 6.25 3.02
N GLY A 45 18.62 5.92 1.86
CA GLY A 45 19.90 5.21 1.75
C GLY A 45 19.82 3.75 2.21
N LEU A 46 18.61 3.19 2.32
CA LEU A 46 18.40 1.80 2.70
C LEU A 46 18.23 0.93 1.44
N THR A 47 18.52 -0.37 1.59
CA THR A 47 18.33 -1.34 0.50
C THR A 47 16.94 -1.97 0.61
N PRO A 48 16.07 -1.85 -0.41
CA PRO A 48 14.79 -2.55 -0.43
C PRO A 48 14.98 -4.06 -0.28
N PRO A 49 14.16 -4.74 0.54
CA PRO A 49 14.28 -6.17 0.73
C PRO A 49 14.08 -6.88 -0.61
N SER A 50 14.90 -7.89 -0.87
CA SER A 50 14.82 -8.70 -2.09
C SER A 50 14.80 -10.19 -1.74
N LYS A 51 14.08 -10.97 -2.54
CA LYS A 51 13.97 -12.42 -2.44
C LYS A 51 13.83 -12.98 -3.86
N LYS A 52 14.54 -14.06 -4.19
CA LYS A 52 14.51 -14.68 -5.53
C LYS A 52 14.71 -13.67 -6.67
N HIS A 53 15.70 -12.78 -6.53
CA HIS A 53 16.06 -11.76 -7.53
C HIS A 53 14.99 -10.70 -7.85
N HIS A 54 13.97 -10.53 -7.00
CA HIS A 54 13.00 -9.44 -7.10
C HIS A 54 12.71 -8.84 -5.73
N SER A 55 12.03 -7.69 -5.70
CA SER A 55 11.65 -7.03 -4.44
C SER A 55 10.69 -7.89 -3.62
N ALA A 56 10.96 -8.02 -2.32
CA ALA A 56 10.15 -8.75 -1.36
C ALA A 56 9.16 -7.85 -0.59
N LEU A 57 8.83 -6.68 -1.13
CA LEU A 57 7.91 -5.71 -0.52
C LEU A 57 6.44 -6.12 -0.73
N ASN A 58 5.91 -7.02 0.11
CA ASN A 58 4.46 -7.23 0.24
C ASN A 58 3.85 -6.26 1.29
N LEU A 59 2.52 -6.22 1.39
CA LEU A 59 1.82 -5.34 2.33
C LEU A 59 2.32 -5.51 3.77
N ASP A 60 2.48 -6.73 4.27
CA ASP A 60 2.99 -6.99 5.63
C ASP A 60 4.38 -6.38 5.86
N THR A 61 5.27 -6.50 4.88
CA THR A 61 6.61 -5.91 4.94
C THR A 61 6.53 -4.39 4.94
N ILE A 62 5.63 -3.81 4.16
CA ILE A 62 5.43 -2.36 4.08
C ILE A 62 4.79 -1.82 5.37
N LEU A 63 3.80 -2.52 5.93
CA LEU A 63 3.17 -2.17 7.21
C LEU A 63 4.21 -2.10 8.32
N LYS A 64 5.02 -3.15 8.46
CA LYS A 64 6.15 -3.19 9.41
C LYS A 64 7.11 -2.03 9.17
N TYR A 65 7.42 -1.75 7.91
CA TYR A 65 8.31 -0.66 7.54
C TYR A 65 7.79 0.72 7.97
N VAL A 66 6.48 0.94 7.92
CA VAL A 66 5.84 2.20 8.38
C VAL A 66 5.43 2.19 9.86
N GLY A 67 5.84 1.17 10.61
CA GLY A 67 5.61 1.05 12.05
C GLY A 67 4.27 0.43 12.46
N VAL A 68 3.54 -0.19 11.54
CA VAL A 68 2.22 -0.83 11.77
C VAL A 68 2.39 -2.37 11.79
N PRO A 69 1.66 -3.11 12.65
CA PRO A 69 1.67 -4.58 12.60
C PRO A 69 1.15 -5.13 11.26
N GLU A 70 1.42 -6.42 11.01
CA GLU A 70 0.87 -7.14 9.86
C GLU A 70 -0.66 -7.18 9.90
N GLU A 71 -1.26 -7.45 8.74
CA GLU A 71 -2.72 -7.58 8.67
C GLU A 71 -3.20 -8.78 9.53
N PRO A 72 -4.30 -8.62 10.29
CA PRO A 72 -4.91 -9.74 11.00
C PRO A 72 -5.38 -10.84 10.04
N LYS A 73 -5.31 -12.09 10.49
CA LYS A 73 -5.78 -13.26 9.73
C LYS A 73 -7.13 -13.74 10.28
N PRO A 74 -8.07 -14.20 9.43
CA PRO A 74 -7.97 -14.29 7.97
C PRO A 74 -8.05 -12.92 7.27
N HIS A 75 -7.40 -12.81 6.11
CA HIS A 75 -7.39 -11.59 5.31
C HIS A 75 -8.80 -11.19 4.88
N ASN A 76 -9.10 -9.89 4.93
CA ASN A 76 -10.36 -9.35 4.43
C ASN A 76 -10.12 -8.05 3.65
N ALA A 77 -10.95 -7.80 2.63
CA ALA A 77 -10.73 -6.68 1.70
C ALA A 77 -10.80 -5.30 2.39
N MET A 78 -11.59 -5.16 3.46
CA MET A 78 -11.73 -3.89 4.18
C MET A 78 -10.45 -3.56 4.94
N THR A 79 -9.94 -4.49 5.73
CA THR A 79 -8.70 -4.29 6.49
C THR A 79 -7.51 -4.07 5.57
N GLY A 80 -7.42 -4.78 4.44
CA GLY A 80 -6.43 -4.51 3.40
C GLY A 80 -6.51 -3.09 2.84
N ALA A 81 -7.72 -2.60 2.52
CA ALA A 81 -7.92 -1.24 2.02
C ALA A 81 -7.52 -0.17 3.05
N LEU A 82 -7.90 -0.33 4.32
CA LEU A 82 -7.51 0.58 5.41
C LEU A 82 -5.99 0.58 5.62
N SER A 83 -5.36 -0.60 5.55
CA SER A 83 -3.92 -0.76 5.66
C SER A 83 -3.17 -0.04 4.53
N HIS A 84 -3.65 -0.13 3.29
CA HIS A 84 -3.08 0.63 2.18
C HIS A 84 -3.23 2.14 2.36
N ALA A 85 -4.40 2.60 2.81
CA ALA A 85 -4.63 4.03 3.07
C ALA A 85 -3.66 4.58 4.12
N GLU A 86 -3.46 3.85 5.22
CA GLU A 86 -2.52 4.20 6.28
C GLU A 86 -1.07 4.25 5.76
N VAL A 87 -0.65 3.22 5.02
CA VAL A 87 0.69 3.16 4.40
C VAL A 87 0.93 4.35 3.49
N ILE A 88 -0.02 4.70 2.62
CA ILE A 88 0.10 5.84 1.71
C ILE A 88 0.26 7.14 2.51
N SER A 89 -0.55 7.33 3.55
CA SER A 89 -0.48 8.54 4.36
C SER A 89 0.88 8.69 5.05
N ARG A 90 1.39 7.62 5.64
CA ARG A 90 2.69 7.63 6.31
C ARG A 90 3.83 7.90 5.34
N LEU A 91 3.80 7.31 4.13
CA LEU A 91 4.88 7.45 3.14
C LEU A 91 4.86 8.79 2.38
N LEU A 92 3.70 9.43 2.23
CA LEU A 92 3.58 10.68 1.45
C LEU A 92 3.46 11.94 2.31
N TYR A 93 2.86 11.83 3.49
CA TYR A 93 2.48 12.97 4.32
C TYR A 93 3.03 12.90 5.74
N ASP A 94 3.86 11.90 6.04
CA ASP A 94 4.57 11.82 7.31
C ASP A 94 3.64 11.81 8.53
N ARG A 95 2.44 11.24 8.37
CA ARG A 95 1.41 11.22 9.41
C ARG A 95 0.54 9.97 9.37
N PRO A 96 0.09 9.49 10.55
CA PRO A 96 -0.99 8.51 10.61
C PRO A 96 -2.29 9.09 10.04
N LEU A 97 -3.16 8.23 9.52
CA LEU A 97 -4.43 8.64 8.91
C LEU A 97 -5.64 8.18 9.72
N LEU A 98 -5.65 6.92 10.13
CA LEU A 98 -6.85 6.28 10.69
C LEU A 98 -6.71 6.02 12.20
N ASP A 99 -7.83 6.11 12.92
CA ASP A 99 -7.87 5.95 14.39
C ASP A 99 -7.45 4.56 14.85
N GLU A 100 -7.69 3.53 14.04
CA GLU A 100 -7.29 2.14 14.30
C GLU A 100 -5.77 1.99 14.39
N PHE A 101 -5.02 2.91 13.77
CA PHE A 101 -3.56 2.90 13.74
C PHE A 101 -2.90 3.97 14.62
N LYS A 102 -3.67 4.77 15.37
CA LYS A 102 -3.16 5.89 16.17
C LYS A 102 -2.14 5.49 17.24
N ASN A 103 -2.25 4.26 17.75
CA ASN A 103 -1.37 3.73 18.79
C ASN A 103 -0.05 3.18 18.22
N TYR A 104 0.12 3.18 16.90
CA TYR A 104 1.33 2.74 16.23
C TYR A 104 2.10 3.96 15.73
N PRO A 105 3.06 4.50 16.51
CA PRO A 105 3.85 5.64 16.07
C PRO A 105 4.68 5.29 14.83
N MET A 106 5.02 6.30 14.03
CA MET A 106 5.96 6.09 12.93
C MET A 106 7.35 5.73 13.48
N PRO A 107 8.17 4.95 12.76
CA PRO A 107 9.51 4.59 13.20
C PRO A 107 10.41 5.84 13.42
N PRO A 108 11.44 5.73 14.28
CA PRO A 108 12.42 6.80 14.44
C PRO A 108 13.20 7.03 13.14
N ASN A 109 13.56 8.29 12.85
CA ASN A 109 14.25 8.72 11.63
C ASN A 109 13.56 8.23 10.34
N PHE A 110 12.22 8.14 10.37
CA PHE A 110 11.43 7.65 9.25
C PHE A 110 11.42 8.64 8.09
N ASN A 111 11.31 9.93 8.40
CA ASN A 111 11.41 11.03 7.45
C ASN A 111 12.55 11.92 7.92
N ASN A 112 13.66 11.90 7.17
CA ASN A 112 14.95 12.56 7.43
C ASN A 112 14.97 13.62 8.54
#